data_AF-A0A4U8UPL4-F1
#
_entry.id   AF-A0A4U8UPL4-F1
#
_cell.length_a   1.000
_cell.length_b   1.000
_cell.length_c   1.000
_cell.angle_alpha   90.00
_cell.angle_beta   90.00
_cell.angle_gamma   90.00
#
_symmetry.space_group_name_H-M   'P 1'
#
loop_
_entity.id
_entity.type
_entity.pdbx_description
1 polymer ?
#
loop_
_entity_poly.entity_id
_entity_poly.type
_entity_poly.pdbx_seq_one_letter_code
_entity_poly.pdbx_strand_id
1 'polypeptide(L)'
;MPRFTNDSGHDEKLIVVALFSEEICDAIDKFRHTAEGKTAFDGLISRNDLQTIKAEPDDTIYAHKVFNAALDSPLRNVLYNEVQRFLKIVDPKLHLVIENYTVYDRYLAHIPYLMRFVETTNLDELVSKCAGFKECLQPLQMSLAAKIIDNERFKKCFLRSVPEIGGAAVEHLFMHLFKYGSPEAKEFVELVNPNFDFERYYSWRHAAESSEQQPGAASWASEG
;
A
#
# COMPACT_ATOMS: atom_id res chain seq x y z
N MET A 1 12.63 -8.66 -4.02
CA MET A 1 12.18 -7.47 -3.27
C MET A 1 13.39 -6.61 -2.91
N PRO A 2 13.36 -5.30 -3.18
CA PRO A 2 14.40 -4.38 -2.72
C PRO A 2 14.40 -4.31 -1.19
N ARG A 3 15.59 -4.17 -0.59
CA ARG A 3 15.75 -3.97 0.86
C ARG A 3 15.53 -2.47 1.15
N PHE A 4 14.38 -2.14 1.73
CA PHE A 4 14.11 -0.80 2.24
C PHE A 4 14.79 -0.66 3.62
N THR A 5 15.67 0.32 3.75
CA THR A 5 16.33 0.68 5.02
C THR A 5 15.67 1.94 5.59
N ASN A 6 15.85 2.21 6.89
CA ASN A 6 15.09 3.21 7.66
C ASN A 6 15.50 4.69 7.43
N ASP A 7 15.73 5.16 6.20
CA ASP A 7 16.00 6.60 5.95
C ASP A 7 14.70 7.39 5.65
N SER A 8 13.98 7.61 6.76
CA SER A 8 12.96 8.63 7.18
C SER A 8 12.28 9.63 6.21
N GLY A 9 12.07 9.31 4.93
CA GLY A 9 11.06 10.00 4.09
C GLY A 9 11.32 9.96 2.58
N HIS A 10 12.56 9.69 2.16
CA HIS A 10 12.87 9.42 0.75
C HIS A 10 12.46 8.01 0.33
N ASP A 11 12.52 7.06 1.26
CA ASP A 11 12.12 5.68 1.00
C ASP A 11 10.60 5.52 0.86
N GLU A 12 9.80 6.33 1.55
CA GLU A 12 8.34 6.32 1.48
C GLU A 12 7.80 6.68 0.09
N LYS A 13 8.28 7.79 -0.46
CA LYS A 13 7.89 8.23 -1.82
C LYS A 13 8.32 7.22 -2.89
N LEU A 14 9.46 6.57 -2.68
CA LEU A 14 9.93 5.50 -3.55
C LEU A 14 9.07 4.23 -3.43
N ILE A 15 8.54 3.93 -2.24
CA ILE A 15 7.57 2.85 -2.07
C ILE A 15 6.30 3.16 -2.87
N VAL A 16 5.79 4.40 -2.87
CA VAL A 16 4.63 4.77 -3.71
C VAL A 16 4.94 4.59 -5.19
N VAL A 17 6.10 5.06 -5.65
CA VAL A 17 6.53 4.88 -7.04
C VAL A 17 6.59 3.38 -7.41
N ALA A 18 7.14 2.55 -6.52
CA ALA A 18 7.18 1.10 -6.72
C ALA A 18 5.79 0.45 -6.68
N LEU A 19 4.87 0.96 -5.86
CA LEU A 19 3.49 0.49 -5.81
C LEU A 19 2.78 0.69 -7.13
N PHE A 20 3.06 1.78 -7.86
CA PHE A 20 2.44 2.11 -9.16
C PHE A 20 3.35 1.79 -10.36
N SER A 21 4.34 0.91 -10.18
CA SER A 21 5.36 0.64 -11.20
C SER A 21 4.78 0.20 -12.55
N GLU A 22 3.68 -0.56 -12.55
CA GLU A 22 3.07 -1.07 -13.78
C GLU A 22 2.42 0.05 -14.59
N GLU A 23 1.62 0.89 -13.94
CA GLU A 23 0.97 2.03 -14.58
C GLU A 23 2.00 3.08 -15.04
N ILE A 24 3.08 3.25 -14.28
CA ILE A 24 4.20 4.11 -14.67
C ILE A 24 4.91 3.53 -15.90
N CYS A 25 5.20 2.22 -15.93
CA CYS A 25 5.77 1.57 -17.11
C CYS A 25 4.85 1.69 -18.33
N ASP A 26 3.55 1.45 -18.17
CA ASP A 26 2.56 1.62 -19.25
C ASP A 26 2.56 3.06 -19.80
N ALA A 27 2.73 4.06 -18.92
CA ALA A 27 2.86 5.45 -19.33
C ALA A 27 4.19 5.71 -20.07
N ILE A 28 5.31 5.15 -19.61
CA ILE A 28 6.60 5.27 -20.28
C ILE A 28 6.56 4.65 -21.68
N ASP A 29 5.98 3.46 -21.80
CA ASP A 29 5.78 2.72 -23.05
C ASP A 29 5.01 3.59 -24.06
N LYS A 30 3.77 3.98 -23.72
CA LYS A 30 2.87 4.75 -24.60
C LYS A 30 3.47 6.08 -25.06
N PHE A 31 4.31 6.71 -24.24
CA PHE A 31 4.86 8.03 -24.52
C PHE A 31 6.34 8.00 -24.93
N ARG A 32 6.95 6.83 -25.13
CA ARG A 32 8.37 6.66 -25.48
C ARG A 32 8.83 7.56 -26.63
N HIS A 33 8.01 7.72 -27.66
CA HIS A 33 8.38 8.44 -28.88
C HIS A 33 8.04 9.94 -28.86
N THR A 34 7.46 10.44 -27.77
CA THR A 34 7.16 11.87 -27.58
C THR A 34 8.39 12.64 -27.10
N ALA A 35 8.35 13.97 -27.13
CA ALA A 35 9.45 14.78 -26.62
C ALA A 35 9.64 14.57 -25.11
N GLU A 36 8.51 14.41 -24.41
CA GLU A 36 8.38 14.23 -22.98
C GLU A 36 8.93 12.86 -22.54
N GLY A 37 8.54 11.78 -23.22
CA GLY A 37 8.99 10.42 -22.87
C GLY A 37 10.44 10.10 -23.23
N LYS A 38 11.02 10.77 -24.23
CA LYS A 38 12.40 10.49 -24.69
C LYS A 38 13.49 10.82 -23.67
N THR A 39 13.20 11.71 -22.74
CA THR A 39 14.23 12.28 -21.85
C THR A 39 13.84 12.32 -20.38
N ALA A 40 12.60 11.94 -20.03
CA ALA A 40 12.04 12.06 -18.69
C ALA A 40 12.93 11.47 -17.58
N PHE A 41 13.63 10.37 -17.85
CA PHE A 41 14.43 9.65 -16.85
C PHE A 41 15.92 9.54 -17.19
N ASP A 42 16.37 10.12 -18.31
CA ASP A 42 17.76 10.03 -18.78
C ASP A 42 18.77 10.50 -17.73
N GLY A 43 18.42 11.55 -16.97
CA GLY A 43 19.28 12.11 -15.93
C GLY A 43 19.49 11.21 -14.71
N LEU A 44 18.67 10.16 -14.55
CA LEU A 44 18.78 9.19 -13.47
C LEU A 44 19.59 7.97 -13.87
N ILE A 45 19.79 7.73 -15.16
CA ILE A 45 20.35 6.48 -15.67
C ILE A 45 21.82 6.70 -16.08
N SER A 46 22.68 5.73 -15.77
CA SER A 46 24.08 5.80 -16.19
C SER A 46 24.18 5.85 -17.73
N ARG A 47 25.18 6.56 -18.28
CA ARG A 47 25.31 6.67 -19.74
C ARG A 47 25.43 5.32 -20.45
N ASN A 48 26.09 4.35 -19.81
CA ASN A 48 26.29 3.03 -20.38
C ASN A 48 24.96 2.27 -20.45
N ASP A 49 24.19 2.27 -19.36
CA ASP A 49 22.88 1.60 -19.33
C ASP A 49 21.89 2.30 -20.25
N LEU A 50 21.90 3.64 -20.29
CA LEU A 50 21.00 4.42 -21.12
C LEU A 50 21.16 4.10 -22.61
N GLN A 51 22.38 3.89 -23.09
CA GLN A 51 22.62 3.48 -24.48
C GLN A 51 22.03 2.10 -24.77
N THR A 52 22.24 1.13 -23.87
CA THR A 52 21.69 -0.22 -24.00
C THR A 52 20.16 -0.21 -23.96
N ILE A 53 19.57 0.58 -23.07
CA ILE A 53 18.11 0.68 -22.92
C ILE A 53 17.49 1.35 -24.14
N LYS A 54 18.06 2.45 -24.64
CA LYS A 54 17.54 3.14 -25.84
C LYS A 54 17.55 2.28 -27.10
N ALA A 55 18.43 1.27 -27.16
CA ALA A 55 18.49 0.32 -28.26
C ALA A 55 17.42 -0.79 -28.19
N GLU A 56 16.65 -0.89 -27.12
CA GLU A 56 15.60 -1.90 -26.96
C GLU A 56 14.45 -1.69 -27.97
N PRO A 57 14.17 -2.62 -28.89
CA PRO A 57 13.09 -2.45 -29.87
C PRO A 57 11.68 -2.58 -29.26
N ASP A 58 11.52 -3.31 -28.16
CA ASP A 58 10.22 -3.52 -27.53
C ASP A 58 9.90 -2.39 -26.52
N ASP A 59 8.78 -1.69 -26.71
CA ASP A 59 8.43 -0.51 -25.90
C ASP A 59 8.11 -0.86 -24.44
N THR A 60 7.50 -2.03 -24.22
CA THR A 60 7.19 -2.53 -22.89
C THR A 60 8.49 -2.91 -22.15
N ILE A 61 9.40 -3.67 -22.79
CA ILE A 61 10.70 -4.00 -22.22
C ILE A 61 11.53 -2.74 -21.97
N TYR A 62 11.49 -1.77 -22.90
CA TYR A 62 12.12 -0.46 -22.74
C TYR A 62 11.61 0.23 -21.47
N ALA A 63 10.29 0.31 -21.28
CA ALA A 63 9.69 0.98 -20.14
C ALA A 63 10.13 0.36 -18.80
N HIS A 64 10.08 -0.98 -18.70
CA HIS A 64 10.54 -1.70 -17.52
C HIS A 64 12.03 -1.47 -17.25
N LYS A 65 12.87 -1.50 -18.30
CA LYS A 65 14.31 -1.27 -18.15
C LYS A 65 14.61 0.17 -17.69
N VAL A 66 13.95 1.17 -18.27
CA VAL A 66 14.06 2.58 -17.85
C VAL A 66 13.68 2.73 -16.38
N PHE A 67 12.50 2.22 -15.99
CA PHE A 67 11.99 2.36 -14.64
C PHE A 67 12.91 1.68 -13.61
N ASN A 68 13.33 0.44 -13.86
CA ASN A 68 14.20 -0.30 -12.96
C ASN A 68 15.59 0.35 -12.85
N ALA A 69 16.18 0.79 -13.96
CA ALA A 69 17.47 1.49 -13.94
C ALA A 69 17.39 2.82 -13.17
N ALA A 70 16.28 3.55 -13.28
CA ALA A 70 16.05 4.77 -12.51
C ALA A 70 15.84 4.49 -11.01
N LEU A 71 15.19 3.38 -10.66
CA LEU A 71 14.98 2.93 -9.27
C LEU A 71 16.29 2.49 -8.60
N ASP A 72 17.16 1.81 -9.34
CA ASP A 72 18.46 1.34 -8.87
C ASP A 72 19.55 2.43 -8.91
N SER A 73 19.22 3.61 -9.44
CA SER A 73 20.13 4.74 -9.55
C SER A 73 20.61 5.26 -8.19
N PRO A 74 21.87 5.73 -8.07
CA PRO A 74 22.31 6.50 -6.91
C PRO A 74 21.52 7.81 -6.73
N LEU A 75 20.82 8.28 -7.78
CA LEU A 75 19.96 9.46 -7.75
C LEU A 75 18.47 9.11 -7.56
N ARG A 76 18.14 7.88 -7.14
CA ARG A 76 16.75 7.46 -6.94
C ARG A 76 15.97 8.36 -5.97
N ASN A 77 16.63 9.07 -5.07
CA ASN A 77 15.98 10.00 -4.15
C ASN A 77 15.19 11.13 -4.86
N VAL A 78 15.52 11.45 -6.12
CA VAL A 78 14.76 12.41 -6.94
C VAL A 78 13.77 11.75 -7.91
N LEU A 79 13.75 10.41 -8.00
CA LEU A 79 12.89 9.66 -8.93
C LEU A 79 11.41 10.00 -8.78
N TYR A 80 10.92 10.14 -7.53
CA TYR A 80 9.54 10.54 -7.29
C TYR A 80 9.19 11.85 -8.01
N ASN A 81 10.05 12.85 -7.94
CA ASN A 81 9.81 14.15 -8.58
C ASN A 81 9.83 14.04 -10.11
N GLU A 82 10.69 13.19 -10.66
CA GLU A 82 10.75 12.94 -12.11
C GLU A 82 9.49 12.20 -12.59
N VAL A 83 9.02 11.19 -11.85
CA VAL A 83 7.75 10.49 -12.11
C VAL A 83 6.59 11.48 -12.05
N GLN A 84 6.50 12.31 -11.00
CA GLN A 84 5.45 13.33 -10.89
C GLN A 84 5.48 14.31 -12.07
N ARG A 85 6.66 14.84 -12.44
CA ARG A 85 6.77 15.76 -13.57
C ARG A 85 6.32 15.11 -14.88
N PHE A 86 6.74 13.88 -15.13
CA PHE A 86 6.37 13.11 -16.31
C PHE A 86 4.85 12.87 -16.35
N LEU A 87 4.28 12.30 -15.29
CA LEU A 87 2.86 11.95 -15.21
C LEU A 87 1.96 13.18 -15.25
N LYS A 88 2.38 14.32 -14.70
CA LYS A 88 1.61 15.58 -14.80
C LYS A 88 1.26 15.93 -16.24
N ILE A 89 2.12 15.54 -17.19
CA ILE A 89 1.95 15.82 -18.61
C ILE A 89 1.24 14.66 -19.31
N VAL A 90 1.67 13.42 -19.07
CA VAL A 90 1.23 12.27 -19.88
C VAL A 90 0.04 11.50 -19.30
N ASP A 91 -0.13 11.52 -17.98
CA ASP A 91 -1.26 10.90 -17.27
C ASP A 91 -1.61 11.71 -16.00
N PRO A 92 -2.35 12.83 -16.17
CA PRO A 92 -2.73 13.68 -15.04
C PRO A 92 -3.59 12.97 -13.99
N LYS A 93 -4.28 11.88 -14.35
CA LYS A 93 -5.08 11.11 -13.40
C LYS A 93 -4.16 10.29 -12.50
N LEU A 94 -3.21 9.56 -13.07
CA LEU A 94 -2.23 8.79 -12.30
C LEU A 94 -1.35 9.71 -11.43
N HIS A 95 -0.97 10.89 -11.93
CA HIS A 95 -0.31 11.93 -11.15
C HIS A 95 -1.07 12.24 -9.86
N LEU A 96 -2.36 12.60 -9.97
CA LEU A 96 -3.19 12.95 -8.82
C LEU A 96 -3.37 11.79 -7.84
N VAL A 97 -3.48 10.55 -8.35
CA VAL A 97 -3.56 9.36 -7.50
C VAL A 97 -2.27 9.21 -6.68
N ILE A 98 -1.10 9.26 -7.32
CA ILE A 98 0.18 9.11 -6.62
C ILE A 98 0.43 10.27 -5.65
N GLU A 99 0.02 11.50 -6.00
CA GLU A 99 0.11 12.67 -5.12
C GLU A 99 -0.75 12.47 -3.85
N ASN A 100 -2.02 12.05 -4.01
CA ASN A 100 -2.92 11.80 -2.89
C ASN A 100 -2.45 10.65 -1.98
N TYR A 101 -1.72 9.67 -2.54
CA TYR A 101 -1.16 8.58 -1.74
C TYR A 101 -0.15 9.05 -0.71
N THR A 102 0.61 10.10 -1.01
CA THR A 102 1.59 10.65 -0.05
C THR A 102 0.93 11.24 1.20
N VAL A 103 -0.38 11.53 1.18
CA VAL A 103 -1.11 11.93 2.39
C VAL A 103 -1.18 10.78 3.42
N TYR A 104 -0.97 9.54 2.98
CA TYR A 104 -0.92 8.34 3.82
C TYR A 104 0.52 7.91 4.15
N ASP A 105 1.50 8.81 4.01
CA ASP A 105 2.94 8.56 4.22
C ASP A 105 3.22 7.77 5.52
N ARG A 106 2.49 8.03 6.62
CA ARG A 106 2.62 7.27 7.88
C ARG A 106 2.34 5.77 7.77
N TYR A 107 1.38 5.35 6.93
CA TYR A 107 1.12 3.92 6.69
C TYR A 107 2.08 3.37 5.63
N LEU A 108 2.46 4.22 4.66
CA LEU A 108 3.38 3.86 3.58
C LEU A 108 4.80 3.57 4.10
N ALA A 109 5.27 4.33 5.09
CA ALA A 109 6.52 4.13 5.82
C ALA A 109 6.63 2.74 6.45
N HIS A 110 5.49 2.15 6.78
CA HIS A 110 5.39 0.86 7.43
C HIS A 110 4.80 -0.21 6.52
N ILE A 111 4.78 0.00 5.19
CA ILE A 111 4.37 -1.00 4.20
C ILE A 111 5.08 -2.34 4.39
N PRO A 112 6.41 -2.42 4.59
CA PRO A 112 7.07 -3.70 4.81
C PRO A 112 6.54 -4.45 6.04
N TYR A 113 6.04 -3.71 7.04
CA TYR A 113 5.46 -4.26 8.26
C TYR A 113 4.00 -4.69 8.01
N LEU A 114 3.19 -3.82 7.37
CA LEU A 114 1.83 -4.11 6.90
C LEU A 114 1.78 -5.36 6.01
N MET A 115 2.78 -5.53 5.16
CA MET A 115 2.93 -6.67 4.25
C MET A 115 3.12 -8.01 4.97
N ARG A 116 3.76 -8.02 6.15
CA ARG A 116 3.91 -9.26 6.94
C ARG A 116 2.56 -9.79 7.43
N PHE A 117 1.60 -8.90 7.71
CA PHE A 117 0.25 -9.32 8.12
C PHE A 117 -0.55 -9.91 6.96
N VAL A 118 -0.40 -9.32 5.76
CA VAL A 118 -0.98 -9.85 4.52
C VAL A 118 -0.39 -11.24 4.18
N GLU A 119 0.86 -11.49 4.56
CA GLU A 119 1.55 -12.77 4.30
C GLU A 119 1.26 -13.87 5.31
N THR A 120 0.99 -13.51 6.56
CA THR A 120 0.87 -14.46 7.68
C THR A 120 -0.56 -14.73 8.10
N THR A 121 -1.50 -13.87 7.72
CA THR A 121 -2.90 -14.02 8.12
C THR A 121 -3.73 -14.65 7.00
N ASN A 122 -4.72 -15.46 7.37
CA ASN A 122 -5.75 -15.89 6.44
C ASN A 122 -6.57 -14.67 5.99
N LEU A 123 -6.23 -14.14 4.81
CA LEU A 123 -6.86 -12.95 4.22
C LEU A 123 -8.38 -13.09 4.12
N ASP A 124 -8.92 -14.28 3.84
CA ASP A 124 -10.37 -14.49 3.76
C ASP A 124 -11.08 -14.21 5.10
N GLU A 125 -10.43 -14.55 6.20
CA GLU A 125 -10.92 -14.24 7.55
C GLU A 125 -10.81 -12.73 7.83
N LEU A 126 -9.69 -12.13 7.44
CA LEU A 126 -9.36 -10.71 7.54
C LEU A 126 -10.39 -9.82 6.82
N VAL A 127 -10.77 -10.19 5.60
CA VAL A 127 -11.71 -9.45 4.74
C VAL A 127 -13.15 -9.59 5.22
N SER A 128 -13.53 -10.75 5.75
CA SER A 128 -14.91 -11.01 6.18
C SER A 128 -15.37 -10.16 7.39
N LYS A 129 -14.43 -9.57 8.13
CA LYS A 129 -14.69 -8.94 9.44
C LYS A 129 -14.61 -7.41 9.44
N CYS A 130 -14.07 -6.79 8.41
CA CYS A 130 -14.09 -5.33 8.24
C CYS A 130 -14.95 -4.96 7.02
N ALA A 131 -16.15 -4.41 7.25
CA ALA A 131 -17.12 -4.11 6.18
C ALA A 131 -16.54 -3.25 5.04
N GLY A 132 -15.74 -2.22 5.34
CA GLY A 132 -15.08 -1.40 4.31
C GLY A 132 -13.97 -2.12 3.54
N PHE A 133 -13.29 -3.09 4.16
CA PHE A 133 -12.33 -3.95 3.46
C PHE A 133 -13.02 -5.02 2.63
N LYS A 134 -14.18 -5.52 3.06
CA LYS A 134 -14.95 -6.52 2.31
C LYS A 134 -15.29 -6.05 0.90
N GLU A 135 -15.78 -4.82 0.77
CA GLU A 135 -16.18 -4.26 -0.53
C GLU A 135 -14.97 -4.06 -1.46
N CYS A 136 -13.83 -3.61 -0.94
CA CYS A 136 -12.62 -3.38 -1.75
C CYS A 136 -11.83 -4.68 -2.05
N LEU A 137 -11.80 -5.63 -1.12
CA LEU A 137 -10.94 -6.81 -1.25
C LEU A 137 -11.65 -8.03 -1.84
N GLN A 138 -12.98 -8.13 -1.73
CA GLN A 138 -13.71 -9.27 -2.31
C GLN A 138 -13.48 -9.39 -3.83
N PRO A 139 -13.51 -8.31 -4.64
CA PRO A 139 -13.16 -8.40 -6.06
C PRO A 139 -11.72 -8.90 -6.27
N LEU A 140 -10.76 -8.41 -5.47
CA LEU A 140 -9.35 -8.81 -5.57
C LEU A 140 -9.16 -10.30 -5.22
N GLN A 141 -9.86 -10.79 -4.20
CA GLN A 141 -9.86 -12.21 -3.83
C GLN A 141 -10.43 -13.09 -4.93
N MET A 142 -11.54 -12.66 -5.54
CA MET A 142 -12.12 -13.38 -6.69
C MET A 142 -11.14 -13.44 -7.87
N SER A 143 -10.44 -12.34 -8.17
CA SER A 143 -9.40 -12.31 -9.20
C SER A 143 -8.21 -13.22 -8.88
N LEU A 144 -7.78 -13.27 -7.62
CA LEU A 144 -6.70 -14.16 -7.17
C LEU A 144 -7.11 -15.63 -7.26
N ALA A 145 -8.30 -15.99 -6.76
CA ALA A 145 -8.85 -17.34 -6.83
C ALA A 145 -9.05 -17.83 -8.27
N ALA A 146 -9.47 -16.93 -9.16
CA ALA A 146 -9.60 -17.18 -10.59
C ALA A 146 -8.26 -17.18 -11.34
N LYS A 147 -7.13 -16.94 -10.65
CA LYS A 147 -5.77 -16.83 -11.23
C LYS A 147 -5.66 -15.75 -12.31
N ILE A 148 -6.49 -14.71 -12.23
CA ILE A 148 -6.42 -13.53 -13.11
C ILE A 148 -5.24 -12.64 -12.68
N ILE A 149 -5.00 -12.56 -11.38
CA ILE A 149 -3.85 -11.86 -10.79
C ILE A 149 -3.04 -12.85 -9.95
N ASP A 150 -1.74 -12.58 -9.81
CA ASP A 150 -0.88 -13.32 -8.89
C ASP A 150 -0.90 -12.71 -7.48
N ASN A 151 -0.21 -13.38 -6.55
CA ASN A 151 -0.08 -12.91 -5.17
C ASN A 151 0.61 -11.55 -5.08
N GLU A 152 1.57 -11.25 -5.96
CA GLU A 152 2.31 -9.99 -5.91
C GLU A 152 1.43 -8.81 -6.31
N ARG A 153 0.65 -8.97 -7.38
CA ARG A 153 -0.33 -8.00 -7.86
C ARG A 153 -1.46 -7.82 -6.84
N PHE A 154 -1.96 -8.91 -6.24
CA PHE A 154 -2.96 -8.82 -5.16
C PHE A 154 -2.46 -7.94 -4.01
N LYS A 155 -1.21 -8.14 -3.56
CA LYS A 155 -0.58 -7.37 -2.50
C LYS A 155 -0.46 -5.88 -2.86
N LYS A 156 -0.02 -5.57 -4.09
CA LYS A 156 0.02 -4.17 -4.59
C LYS A 156 -1.37 -3.54 -4.57
N CYS A 157 -2.39 -4.25 -5.06
CA CYS A 157 -3.77 -3.76 -5.05
C CYS A 157 -4.34 -3.56 -3.63
N PHE A 158 -4.02 -4.45 -2.68
CA PHE A 158 -4.39 -4.26 -1.27
C PHE A 158 -3.74 -3.01 -0.68
N LEU A 159 -2.43 -2.80 -0.91
CA LEU A 159 -1.75 -1.61 -0.41
C LEU A 159 -2.30 -0.34 -1.05
N ARG A 160 -2.74 -0.44 -2.30
CA ARG A 160 -3.42 0.64 -3.03
C ARG A 160 -4.81 0.97 -2.47
N SER A 161 -5.51 0.03 -1.84
CA SER A 161 -6.82 0.37 -1.26
C SER A 161 -6.72 1.14 0.06
N VAL A 162 -5.55 1.17 0.72
CA VAL A 162 -5.38 1.83 2.03
C VAL A 162 -5.83 3.30 2.03
N PRO A 163 -5.44 4.15 1.06
CA PRO A 163 -5.95 5.52 0.94
C PRO A 163 -7.45 5.65 0.69
N GLU A 164 -8.06 4.68 0.01
CA GLU A 164 -9.48 4.70 -0.35
C GLU A 164 -10.35 4.28 0.84
N ILE A 165 -9.89 3.31 1.63
CA ILE A 165 -10.60 2.77 2.79
C ILE A 165 -10.39 3.68 4.02
N GLY A 166 -9.26 4.39 4.08
CA GLY A 166 -8.94 5.39 5.10
C GLY A 166 -8.30 4.82 6.37
N GLY A 167 -7.59 5.68 7.10
CA GLY A 167 -6.76 5.28 8.25
C GLY A 167 -7.53 4.59 9.38
N ALA A 168 -8.75 5.02 9.67
CA ALA A 168 -9.57 4.43 10.74
C ALA A 168 -9.97 2.97 10.45
N ALA A 169 -10.20 2.63 9.19
CA ALA A 169 -10.51 1.26 8.81
C ALA A 169 -9.26 0.37 8.92
N VAL A 170 -8.09 0.89 8.54
CA VAL A 170 -6.81 0.20 8.73
C VAL A 170 -6.56 -0.04 10.22
N GLU A 171 -6.70 0.98 11.07
CA GLU A 171 -6.57 0.81 12.53
C GLU A 171 -7.55 -0.26 13.07
N HIS A 172 -8.80 -0.27 12.58
CA HIS A 172 -9.80 -1.27 12.96
C HIS A 172 -9.43 -2.70 12.56
N LEU A 173 -8.83 -2.87 11.38
CA LEU A 173 -8.30 -4.14 10.92
C LEU A 173 -7.24 -4.68 11.90
N PHE A 174 -6.30 -3.84 12.29
CA PHE A 174 -5.23 -4.24 13.20
C PHE A 174 -5.72 -4.51 14.63
N MET A 175 -6.71 -3.75 15.11
CA MET A 175 -7.37 -4.05 16.38
C MET A 175 -8.05 -5.43 16.37
N HIS A 176 -8.67 -5.79 15.25
CA HIS A 176 -9.25 -7.12 15.09
C HIS A 176 -8.16 -8.19 15.14
N LEU A 177 -7.04 -8.03 14.42
CA LEU A 177 -5.93 -8.98 14.45
C LEU A 177 -5.33 -9.17 15.85
N PHE A 178 -5.24 -8.09 16.63
CA PHE A 178 -4.79 -8.16 18.02
C PHE A 178 -5.71 -9.03 18.90
N LYS A 179 -7.04 -8.92 18.75
CA LYS A 179 -8.02 -9.73 19.48
C LYS A 179 -7.83 -11.24 19.28
N TYR A 180 -7.28 -11.65 18.13
CA TYR A 180 -7.04 -13.06 17.78
C TYR A 180 -5.59 -13.51 18.01
N GLY A 181 -4.84 -12.76 18.82
CA GLY A 181 -3.53 -13.20 19.31
C GLY A 181 -2.36 -12.83 18.41
N SER A 182 -2.50 -11.80 17.56
CA SER A 182 -1.34 -11.16 16.92
C SER A 182 -0.91 -9.92 17.70
N PRO A 183 -0.01 -10.05 18.71
CA PRO A 183 0.51 -8.90 19.45
C PRO A 183 1.25 -7.90 18.55
N GLU A 184 1.80 -8.36 17.42
CA GLU A 184 2.47 -7.51 16.43
C GLU A 184 1.50 -6.48 15.83
N ALA A 185 0.19 -6.76 15.81
CA ALA A 185 -0.80 -5.83 15.29
C ALA A 185 -0.95 -4.57 16.16
N LYS A 186 -0.78 -4.70 17.48
CA LYS A 186 -0.70 -3.57 18.41
C LYS A 186 0.56 -2.75 18.15
N GLU A 187 1.72 -3.41 18.05
CA GLU A 187 3.00 -2.75 17.77
C GLU A 187 2.94 -1.94 16.48
N PHE A 188 2.29 -2.46 15.44
CA PHE A 188 2.10 -1.73 14.18
C PHE A 188 1.25 -0.45 14.35
N VAL A 189 0.13 -0.52 15.06
CA VAL A 189 -0.75 0.65 15.24
C VAL A 189 -0.07 1.72 16.09
N GLU A 190 0.62 1.32 17.16
CA GLU A 190 1.38 2.24 18.01
C GLU A 190 2.59 2.85 17.25
N LEU A 191 3.19 2.11 16.31
CA LEU A 191 4.25 2.62 15.46
C LEU A 191 3.74 3.66 14.46
N VAL A 192 2.61 3.39 13.79
CA VAL A 192 2.00 4.28 12.79
C VAL A 192 1.34 5.51 13.43
N ASN A 193 0.83 5.36 14.66
CA ASN A 193 0.14 6.40 15.40
C ASN A 193 0.62 6.42 16.86
N PRO A 194 1.80 6.99 17.14
CA PRO A 194 2.43 6.93 18.47
C PRO A 194 1.66 7.68 19.56
N ASN A 195 0.70 8.51 19.19
CA ASN A 195 -0.19 9.20 20.12
C ASN A 195 -1.54 8.49 20.30
N PHE A 196 -1.76 7.37 19.62
CA PHE A 196 -2.97 6.56 19.76
C PHE A 196 -2.81 5.58 20.89
N ASP A 197 -3.63 5.77 21.94
CA ASP A 197 -3.72 4.85 23.07
C ASP A 197 -4.54 3.62 22.64
N PHE A 198 -3.86 2.66 22.02
CA PHE A 198 -4.44 1.46 21.45
C PHE A 198 -5.21 0.64 22.50
N GLU A 199 -4.62 0.43 23.68
CA GLU A 199 -5.25 -0.35 24.75
C GLU A 199 -6.50 0.32 25.28
N ARG A 200 -6.46 1.65 25.49
CA ARG A 200 -7.63 2.40 25.93
C ARG A 200 -8.73 2.37 24.89
N TYR A 201 -8.42 2.63 23.62
CA TYR A 201 -9.43 2.61 22.56
C TYR A 201 -10.02 1.20 22.37
N TYR A 202 -9.19 0.16 22.37
CA TYR A 202 -9.61 -1.24 22.32
C TYR A 202 -10.52 -1.59 23.51
N SER A 203 -10.15 -1.18 24.72
CA SER A 203 -10.94 -1.40 25.93
C SER A 203 -12.33 -0.74 25.85
N TRP A 204 -12.42 0.49 25.33
CA TRP A 204 -13.69 1.19 25.16
C TRP A 204 -14.61 0.50 24.14
N ARG A 205 -14.07 0.04 23.02
CA ARG A 205 -14.81 -0.68 21.98
C ARG A 205 -15.38 -2.01 22.49
N HIS A 206 -14.61 -2.79 23.21
CA HIS A 206 -15.03 -4.12 23.66
C HIS A 206 -15.73 -4.12 25.03
N ALA A 207 -15.63 -3.04 25.82
CA ALA A 207 -16.49 -2.81 26.97
C ALA A 207 -17.97 -2.63 26.54
N ALA A 208 -18.22 -2.01 25.38
CA ALA A 208 -19.56 -1.87 24.82
C ALA A 208 -20.13 -3.22 24.33
N GLU A 209 -19.32 -4.05 23.67
CA GLU A 209 -19.74 -5.38 23.19
C GLU A 209 -20.03 -6.37 24.34
N SER A 210 -19.33 -6.23 25.47
CA SER A 210 -19.57 -7.06 26.67
C SER A 210 -20.80 -6.63 27.47
N SER A 211 -21.28 -5.39 27.30
CA SER A 211 -22.54 -4.91 27.89
C SER A 211 -23.80 -5.33 27.11
N GLU A 212 -23.69 -5.75 25.85
CA GLU A 212 -24.83 -6.19 25.03
C GLU A 212 -25.10 -7.71 25.07
N GLN A 213 -24.29 -8.50 25.79
CA GLN A 213 -24.47 -9.96 25.95
C GLN A 213 -25.11 -10.39 27.28
N GLN A 214 -25.82 -9.52 27.99
CA GLN A 214 -26.71 -9.95 29.09
C GLN A 214 -28.18 -9.66 28.81
N PRO A 215 -28.92 -10.60 28.20
CA PRO A 215 -30.31 -10.81 28.55
C PRO A 215 -30.39 -11.93 29.60
N GLY A 216 -30.77 -11.57 30.83
CA GLY A 216 -31.34 -12.53 31.77
C GLY A 216 -30.46 -12.96 32.95
N ALA A 217 -30.11 -12.02 33.82
CA ALA A 217 -30.16 -12.30 35.25
C ALA A 217 -31.31 -11.45 35.83
N ALA A 218 -32.54 -11.82 35.49
CA ALA A 218 -33.70 -11.32 36.20
C ALA A 218 -33.58 -11.80 37.64
N SER A 219 -33.25 -10.84 38.51
CA SER A 219 -33.40 -10.92 39.95
C SER A 219 -34.76 -11.50 40.31
N TRP A 220 -34.75 -12.69 40.90
CA TRP A 220 -35.80 -13.14 41.80
C TRP A 220 -35.12 -13.65 43.07
N ALA A 221 -34.63 -12.71 43.85
CA ALA A 221 -34.40 -12.87 45.27
C ALA A 221 -35.09 -11.71 46.00
N SER A 222 -36.35 -11.92 46.38
CA SER A 222 -37.08 -11.21 47.43
C SER A 222 -38.37 -12.01 47.66
N GLU A 223 -38.36 -12.93 48.64
CA GLU A 223 -38.93 -12.71 49.99
C GLU A 223 -40.45 -12.90 50.02
N GLY A 224 -40.92 -13.89 50.78
CA GLY A 224 -42.34 -14.06 51.15
C GLY A 224 -42.86 -15.48 51.00
#